data_AF-A0A9E4VU72-F1
#
_entry.id   AF-A0A9E4VU72-F1
#
_cell.length_a   1.000
_cell.length_b   1.000
_cell.length_c   1.000
_cell.angle_alpha   90.00
_cell.angle_beta   90.00
_cell.angle_gamma   90.00
#
_symmetry.space_group_name_H-M   'P 1'
#
loop_
_entity.id
_entity.type
_entity.pdbx_description
1 polymer ?
#
loop_
_entity_poly.entity_id
_entity_poly.type
_entity_poly.pdbx_seq_one_letter_code
_entity_poly.pdbx_strand_id
1 'polypeptide(L)'
;DADLVIVATPAGALYDVFEAIGPHLKQGAVVTDTSPAKRAVLKWADELLPSHVSFVGGNPLTGASVTEQKNASGHIFHNAKWAVVAPPDAPQHAIRALTDLIEAVGSSPVFMDSHEHDSFAAATTGLPAIVAAAVMNAVSTSPSWSEISRFVGTEFDQVTSPASADPASSQSAAATNSDMLVHWIDQLIERFQALREGLIDEEERFSPDGVVANSFVQAWEQRARLEAGIADRRPVTDERFTIPTAGEGMMGMFFGSRVARAMGGGKEKKKDATKYDRRRMR
;
A
#
# COMPACT_ATOMS: atom_id res chain seq x y z
N ASP A 1 5.29 -14.88 33.63
CA ASP A 1 4.17 -13.97 33.96
C ASP A 1 4.25 -12.68 33.15
N ALA A 2 3.72 -12.68 31.91
CA ALA A 2 3.66 -11.50 31.04
C ALA A 2 2.21 -11.02 30.87
N ASP A 3 1.96 -9.72 31.03
CA ASP A 3 0.66 -9.06 30.74
C ASP A 3 0.39 -8.92 29.25
N LEU A 4 1.44 -8.61 28.49
CA LEU A 4 1.41 -8.43 27.05
C LEU A 4 2.51 -9.28 26.42
N VAL A 5 2.14 -10.08 25.43
CA VAL A 5 3.05 -10.90 24.63
C VAL A 5 3.03 -10.40 23.20
N ILE A 6 4.20 -10.03 22.67
CA ILE A 6 4.37 -9.55 21.30
C ILE A 6 5.10 -10.63 20.52
N VAL A 7 4.46 -11.21 19.51
CA VAL A 7 5.07 -12.22 18.65
C VAL A 7 5.58 -11.57 17.36
N ALA A 8 6.89 -11.38 17.28
CA ALA A 8 7.57 -10.72 16.16
C ALA A 8 8.40 -11.72 15.32
N THR A 9 7.80 -12.87 15.01
CA THR A 9 8.38 -13.90 14.13
C THR A 9 7.86 -13.75 12.69
N PRO A 10 8.49 -14.38 11.69
CA PRO A 10 7.91 -14.47 10.34
C PRO A 10 6.49 -15.04 10.38
N ALA A 11 5.60 -14.55 9.50
CA ALA A 11 4.17 -14.82 9.56
C ALA A 11 3.83 -16.32 9.62
N GLY A 12 4.56 -17.16 8.88
CA GLY A 12 4.34 -18.59 8.74
C GLY A 12 4.77 -19.40 9.96
N ALA A 13 5.56 -18.80 10.86
CA ALA A 13 5.92 -19.41 12.14
C ALA A 13 4.89 -19.10 13.25
N LEU A 14 3.92 -18.19 13.01
CA LEU A 14 2.97 -17.79 14.05
C LEU A 14 2.08 -18.93 14.53
N TYR A 15 1.72 -19.86 13.63
CA TYR A 15 0.94 -21.05 14.01
C TYR A 15 1.67 -21.86 15.10
N ASP A 16 2.88 -22.33 14.80
CA ASP A 16 3.68 -23.13 15.72
C ASP A 16 4.01 -22.36 17.00
N VAL A 17 4.23 -21.04 16.90
CA VAL A 17 4.50 -20.20 18.07
C VAL A 17 3.25 -20.09 18.95
N PHE A 18 2.07 -19.85 18.40
CA PHE A 18 0.82 -19.80 19.17
C PHE A 18 0.53 -21.14 19.86
N GLU A 19 0.72 -22.25 19.16
CA GLU A 19 0.59 -23.60 19.73
C GLU A 19 1.57 -23.79 20.90
N ALA A 20 2.83 -23.40 20.73
CA ALA A 20 3.86 -23.57 21.74
C ALA A 20 3.66 -22.67 22.98
N ILE A 21 3.24 -21.41 22.80
CA ILE A 21 3.08 -20.48 23.93
C ILE A 21 1.75 -20.65 24.67
N GLY A 22 0.70 -21.12 23.99
CA GLY A 22 -0.67 -21.20 24.52
C GLY A 22 -0.77 -21.75 25.94
N PRO A 23 -0.20 -22.93 26.25
CA PRO A 23 -0.24 -23.53 27.58
C PRO A 23 0.45 -22.72 28.69
N HIS A 24 1.32 -21.78 28.33
CA HIS A 24 2.14 -21.00 29.25
C HIS A 24 1.61 -19.58 29.48
N LEU A 25 0.57 -19.16 28.73
CA LEU A 25 -0.02 -17.84 28.85
C LEU A 25 -0.85 -17.71 30.13
N LYS A 26 -0.62 -16.63 30.87
CA LYS A 26 -1.36 -16.35 32.11
C LYS A 26 -2.81 -15.96 31.82
N GLN A 27 -3.68 -16.14 32.81
CA GLN A 27 -5.06 -15.66 32.80
C GLN A 27 -5.11 -14.16 32.47
N GLY A 28 -5.90 -13.78 31.47
CA GLY A 28 -6.10 -12.39 31.07
C GLY A 28 -4.92 -11.75 30.33
N ALA A 29 -3.93 -12.54 29.88
CA ALA A 29 -2.86 -12.02 29.02
C ALA A 29 -3.42 -11.48 27.69
N VAL A 30 -2.75 -10.48 27.15
CA VAL A 30 -2.98 -9.97 25.79
C VAL A 30 -1.86 -10.46 24.89
N VAL A 31 -2.21 -11.05 23.75
CA VAL A 31 -1.26 -11.45 22.71
C VAL A 31 -1.47 -10.55 21.50
N THR A 32 -0.37 -10.08 20.94
CA THR A 32 -0.33 -9.35 19.67
C THR A 32 0.82 -9.87 18.82
N ASP A 33 0.85 -9.45 17.56
CA ASP A 33 1.85 -9.84 16.59
C ASP A 33 2.34 -8.62 15.78
N THR A 34 3.27 -8.85 14.87
CA THR A 34 3.75 -7.83 13.93
C THR A 34 3.67 -8.27 12.47
N SER A 35 2.85 -9.28 12.15
CA SER A 35 2.75 -9.87 10.81
C SER A 35 2.12 -8.90 9.80
N PRO A 36 2.57 -8.91 8.54
CA PRO A 36 1.88 -8.22 7.44
C PRO A 36 0.64 -8.96 6.91
N ALA A 37 0.26 -10.11 7.48
CA ALA A 37 -0.94 -10.87 7.12
C ALA A 37 -1.82 -11.11 8.34
N LYS A 38 -3.07 -10.64 8.31
CA LYS A 38 -3.97 -10.60 9.48
C LYS A 38 -5.06 -11.65 9.42
N ARG A 39 -5.59 -12.01 8.23
CA ARG A 39 -6.67 -13.01 8.13
C ARG A 39 -6.24 -14.37 8.68
N ALA A 40 -5.09 -14.88 8.22
CA ALA A 40 -4.56 -16.16 8.68
C ALA A 40 -4.17 -16.12 10.16
N VAL A 41 -3.54 -15.02 10.61
CA VAL A 41 -3.07 -14.87 11.99
C VAL A 41 -4.24 -14.81 12.98
N LEU A 42 -5.31 -14.08 12.65
CA LEU A 42 -6.52 -14.07 13.47
C LEU A 42 -7.15 -15.46 13.56
N LYS A 43 -7.21 -16.17 12.44
CA LYS A 43 -7.71 -17.55 12.42
C LYS A 43 -6.87 -18.47 13.32
N TRP A 44 -5.55 -18.41 13.22
CA TRP A 44 -4.67 -19.24 14.05
C TRP A 44 -4.74 -18.86 15.52
N ALA A 45 -4.87 -17.57 15.83
CA ALA A 45 -5.05 -17.10 17.20
C ALA A 45 -6.36 -17.65 17.80
N ASP A 46 -7.45 -17.63 17.05
CA ASP A 46 -8.75 -18.20 17.46
C ASP A 46 -8.67 -19.72 17.67
N GLU A 47 -7.94 -20.43 16.81
CA GLU A 47 -7.78 -21.89 16.89
C GLU A 47 -6.88 -22.36 18.04
N LEU A 48 -5.81 -21.62 18.36
CA LEU A 48 -4.72 -22.11 19.20
C LEU A 48 -4.59 -21.42 20.56
N LEU A 49 -5.01 -20.16 20.68
CA LEU A 49 -4.86 -19.44 21.94
C LEU A 49 -5.98 -19.83 22.91
N PRO A 50 -5.68 -20.03 24.21
CA PRO A 50 -6.70 -20.36 25.20
C PRO A 50 -7.75 -19.25 25.34
N SER A 51 -8.99 -19.63 25.67
CA SER A 51 -10.12 -18.70 25.85
C SER A 51 -9.94 -17.70 27.00
N HIS A 52 -8.96 -17.91 27.88
CA HIS A 52 -8.61 -16.97 28.94
C HIS A 52 -7.63 -15.86 28.50
N VAL A 53 -7.20 -15.88 27.25
CA VAL A 53 -6.29 -14.91 26.63
C VAL A 53 -7.05 -14.10 25.59
N SER A 54 -6.66 -12.85 25.40
CA SER A 54 -7.18 -12.00 24.31
C SER A 54 -6.13 -11.81 23.23
N PHE A 55 -6.53 -11.86 21.97
CA PHE A 55 -5.66 -11.56 20.83
C PHE A 55 -6.09 -10.27 20.13
N VAL A 56 -5.12 -9.41 19.81
CA VAL A 56 -5.34 -8.23 18.94
C VAL A 56 -4.19 -8.17 17.95
N GLY A 57 -4.51 -8.28 16.65
CA GLY A 57 -3.51 -8.28 15.59
C GLY A 57 -2.85 -6.92 15.40
N GLY A 58 -1.54 -6.90 15.22
CA GLY A 58 -0.74 -5.70 15.04
C GLY A 58 0.12 -5.75 13.78
N ASN A 59 0.26 -4.65 13.05
CA ASN A 59 1.25 -4.52 11.98
C ASN A 59 1.87 -3.11 11.95
N PRO A 60 3.13 -2.94 12.38
CA PRO A 60 3.85 -1.68 12.24
C PRO A 60 4.07 -1.33 10.75
N LEU A 61 3.54 -0.21 10.30
CA LEU A 61 3.70 0.29 8.93
C LEU A 61 4.87 1.29 8.88
N THR A 62 6.05 0.82 9.25
CA THR A 62 7.27 1.65 9.38
C THR A 62 7.94 1.95 8.05
N GLY A 63 7.65 1.16 6.99
CA GLY A 63 8.32 1.25 5.69
C GLY A 63 9.80 0.85 5.71
N ALA A 64 10.35 0.50 6.89
CA ALA A 64 11.73 0.10 7.08
C ALA A 64 11.81 -1.40 7.31
N SER A 65 12.54 -2.12 6.45
CA SER A 65 12.87 -3.53 6.67
C SER A 65 14.14 -3.61 7.50
N VAL A 66 13.99 -3.78 8.82
CA VAL A 66 15.13 -4.06 9.71
C VAL A 66 15.34 -5.58 9.73
N THR A 67 16.28 -6.08 8.94
CA THR A 67 16.54 -7.52 8.79
C THR A 67 17.53 -8.06 9.83
N GLU A 68 18.35 -7.21 10.44
CA GLU A 68 19.36 -7.63 11.42
C GLU A 68 19.10 -6.99 12.79
N GLN A 69 19.20 -7.79 13.86
CA GLN A 69 18.97 -7.34 15.24
C GLN A 69 19.87 -6.16 15.65
N LYS A 70 21.10 -6.09 15.13
CA LYS A 70 22.03 -4.96 15.39
C LYS A 70 21.54 -3.61 14.84
N ASN A 71 20.59 -3.63 13.90
CA ASN A 71 19.97 -2.45 13.31
C ASN A 71 18.62 -2.11 13.99
N ALA A 72 18.24 -2.83 15.06
CA ALA A 72 17.02 -2.54 15.81
C ALA A 72 17.12 -1.17 16.48
N SER A 73 16.10 -0.34 16.26
CA SER A 73 16.01 1.01 16.82
C SER A 73 14.56 1.35 17.09
N GLY A 74 14.26 1.89 18.28
CA GLY A 74 12.90 2.36 18.59
C GLY A 74 12.44 3.48 17.66
N HIS A 75 13.37 4.20 17.03
CA HIS A 75 13.06 5.26 16.07
C HIS A 75 12.31 4.77 14.82
N ILE A 76 12.35 3.47 14.50
CA ILE A 76 11.60 2.95 13.35
C ILE A 76 10.08 3.09 13.53
N PHE A 77 9.60 3.23 14.77
CA PHE A 77 8.18 3.40 15.08
C PHE A 77 7.75 4.87 15.16
N HIS A 78 8.68 5.82 15.24
CA HIS A 78 8.33 7.23 15.39
C HIS A 78 7.58 7.76 14.16
N ASN A 79 6.41 8.37 14.39
CA ASN A 79 5.51 8.88 13.35
C ASN A 79 5.02 7.83 12.33
N ALA A 80 5.27 6.55 12.58
CA ALA A 80 4.74 5.47 11.79
C ALA A 80 3.26 5.23 12.12
N LYS A 81 2.52 4.70 11.17
CA LYS A 81 1.20 4.12 11.44
C LYS A 81 1.38 2.68 11.92
N TRP A 82 0.49 2.20 12.77
CA TRP A 82 0.47 0.80 13.19
C TRP A 82 -0.96 0.30 13.04
N ALA A 83 -1.16 -0.66 12.14
CA ALA A 83 -2.48 -1.24 11.92
C ALA A 83 -2.89 -2.10 13.11
N VAL A 84 -4.08 -1.85 13.63
CA VAL A 84 -4.72 -2.60 14.72
C VAL A 84 -5.91 -3.33 14.12
N VAL A 85 -5.85 -4.66 14.15
CA VAL A 85 -6.91 -5.53 13.64
C VAL A 85 -7.41 -6.40 14.78
N ALA A 86 -8.55 -6.00 15.33
CA ALA A 86 -9.16 -6.66 16.48
C ALA A 86 -10.33 -7.56 16.03
N PRO A 87 -10.47 -8.76 16.61
CA PRO A 87 -11.73 -9.53 16.52
C PRO A 87 -12.95 -8.70 16.96
N PRO A 88 -14.16 -8.97 16.45
CA PRO A 88 -15.37 -8.21 16.81
C PRO A 88 -15.71 -8.22 18.30
N ASP A 89 -15.32 -9.28 19.01
CA ASP A 89 -15.54 -9.51 20.43
C ASP A 89 -14.31 -9.21 21.30
N ALA A 90 -13.26 -8.62 20.72
CA ALA A 90 -12.06 -8.27 21.45
C ALA A 90 -12.38 -7.34 22.64
N PRO A 91 -11.97 -7.71 23.87
CA PRO A 91 -12.32 -6.92 25.02
C PRO A 91 -11.55 -5.60 25.05
N GLN A 92 -12.21 -4.55 25.57
CA GLN A 92 -11.66 -3.19 25.55
C GLN A 92 -10.27 -3.07 26.20
N HIS A 93 -9.98 -3.88 27.23
CA HIS A 93 -8.67 -3.86 27.89
C HIS A 93 -7.55 -4.34 26.96
N ALA A 94 -7.81 -5.30 26.07
CA ALA A 94 -6.82 -5.84 25.14
C ALA A 94 -6.51 -4.83 24.02
N ILE A 95 -7.55 -4.18 23.48
CA ILE A 95 -7.40 -3.10 22.51
C ILE A 95 -6.58 -1.96 23.13
N ARG A 96 -6.91 -1.55 24.37
CA ARG A 96 -6.18 -0.50 25.09
C ARG A 96 -4.72 -0.85 25.32
N ALA A 97 -4.43 -2.09 25.75
CA ALA A 97 -3.06 -2.53 25.97
C ALA A 97 -2.19 -2.39 24.71
N LEU A 98 -2.74 -2.72 23.53
CA LEU A 98 -2.04 -2.54 22.26
C LEU A 98 -1.95 -1.07 21.84
N THR A 99 -3.03 -0.27 21.94
CA THR A 99 -2.97 1.15 21.57
C THR A 99 -2.02 1.94 22.45
N ASP A 100 -1.99 1.66 23.76
CA ASP A 100 -1.09 2.31 24.71
C ASP A 100 0.37 1.97 24.38
N LEU A 101 0.67 0.73 24.00
CA LEU A 101 2.00 0.34 23.49
C LEU A 101 2.38 1.13 22.24
N ILE A 102 1.47 1.19 21.25
CA ILE A 102 1.70 1.85 19.96
C ILE A 102 2.01 3.34 20.18
N GLU A 103 1.23 4.00 21.02
CA GLU A 103 1.42 5.42 21.34
C GLU A 103 2.72 5.65 22.15
N ALA A 104 3.04 4.75 23.08
CA ALA A 104 4.27 4.83 23.88
C ALA A 104 5.55 4.74 23.04
N VAL A 105 5.52 4.01 21.90
CA VAL A 105 6.64 3.95 20.96
C VAL A 105 6.60 5.05 19.89
N GLY A 106 5.71 6.04 20.02
CA GLY A 106 5.61 7.18 19.12
C GLY A 106 4.95 6.89 17.77
N SER A 107 4.25 5.76 17.64
CA SER A 107 3.41 5.43 16.48
C SER A 107 1.98 5.92 16.67
N SER A 108 1.18 5.93 15.60
CA SER A 108 -0.27 6.15 15.68
C SER A 108 -1.04 4.89 15.32
N PRO A 109 -1.99 4.42 16.16
CA PRO A 109 -2.84 3.29 15.82
C PRO A 109 -3.79 3.65 14.68
N VAL A 110 -4.02 2.70 13.78
CA VAL A 110 -5.01 2.78 12.70
C VAL A 110 -5.84 1.50 12.73
N PHE A 111 -7.14 1.62 12.96
CA PHE A 111 -8.04 0.48 13.01
C PHE A 111 -8.53 0.13 11.61
N MET A 112 -8.56 -1.16 11.29
CA MET A 112 -9.07 -1.66 10.03
C MET A 112 -9.49 -3.12 10.12
N ASP A 113 -10.29 -3.58 9.17
CA ASP A 113 -10.65 -4.99 9.04
C ASP A 113 -9.49 -5.82 8.49
N SER A 114 -9.48 -7.12 8.80
CA SER A 114 -8.47 -8.07 8.35
C SER A 114 -8.41 -8.25 6.84
N HIS A 115 -9.55 -8.26 6.14
CA HIS A 115 -9.58 -8.35 4.68
C HIS A 115 -9.09 -7.06 4.03
N GLU A 116 -9.48 -5.91 4.58
CA GLU A 116 -9.01 -4.60 4.11
C GLU A 116 -7.49 -4.48 4.28
N HIS A 117 -6.98 -4.84 5.45
CA HIS A 117 -5.55 -4.86 5.75
C HIS A 117 -4.78 -5.71 4.74
N ASP A 118 -5.19 -6.97 4.58
CA ASP A 118 -4.47 -7.92 3.74
C ASP A 118 -4.56 -7.54 2.25
N SER A 119 -5.68 -6.97 1.81
CA SER A 119 -5.81 -6.42 0.45
C SER A 119 -4.83 -5.27 0.20
N PHE A 120 -4.71 -4.33 1.15
CA PHE A 120 -3.77 -3.22 1.04
C PHE A 120 -2.32 -3.71 1.11
N ALA A 121 -1.99 -4.60 2.04
CA ALA A 121 -0.65 -5.16 2.19
C ALA A 121 -0.21 -5.94 0.93
N ALA A 122 -1.11 -6.67 0.28
CA ALA A 122 -0.84 -7.33 -0.99
C ALA A 122 -0.46 -6.32 -2.08
N ALA A 123 -1.18 -5.19 -2.17
CA ALA A 123 -0.92 -4.16 -3.18
C ALA A 123 0.36 -3.36 -2.91
N THR A 124 0.60 -2.96 -1.65
CA THR A 124 1.64 -1.97 -1.30
C THR A 124 2.97 -2.58 -0.89
N THR A 125 2.99 -3.86 -0.49
CA THR A 125 4.21 -4.52 0.01
C THR A 125 4.45 -5.85 -0.71
N GLY A 126 3.42 -6.71 -0.79
CA GLY A 126 3.53 -8.01 -1.43
C GLY A 126 3.88 -7.93 -2.91
N LEU A 127 3.10 -7.16 -3.68
CA LEU A 127 3.33 -7.00 -5.11
C LEU A 127 4.71 -6.38 -5.40
N PRO A 128 5.15 -5.27 -4.75
CA PRO A 128 6.52 -4.77 -4.92
C PRO A 128 7.61 -5.81 -4.64
N ALA A 129 7.47 -6.64 -3.61
CA ALA A 129 8.45 -7.71 -3.33
C ALA A 129 8.50 -8.76 -4.45
N ILE A 130 7.34 -9.17 -4.98
CA ILE A 130 7.27 -10.10 -6.13
C ILE A 130 7.90 -9.49 -7.38
N VAL A 131 7.60 -8.21 -7.68
CA VAL A 131 8.17 -7.50 -8.82
C VAL A 131 9.69 -7.39 -8.70
N ALA A 132 10.20 -7.03 -7.52
CA ALA A 132 11.63 -6.94 -7.27
C ALA A 132 12.34 -8.28 -7.51
N ALA A 133 11.78 -9.37 -6.98
CA ALA A 133 12.31 -10.72 -7.17
C ALA A 133 12.26 -11.14 -8.66
N ALA A 134 11.15 -10.87 -9.35
CA ALA A 134 10.98 -11.21 -10.76
C ALA A 134 11.98 -10.45 -11.65
N VAL A 135 12.16 -9.15 -11.44
CA VAL A 135 13.12 -8.32 -12.18
C VAL A 135 14.55 -8.81 -11.92
N MET A 136 14.92 -9.02 -10.65
CA MET A 136 16.26 -9.49 -10.29
C MET A 136 16.56 -10.84 -10.95
N ASN A 137 15.66 -11.81 -10.86
CA ASN A 137 15.82 -13.13 -11.47
C ASN A 137 15.84 -13.09 -13.00
N ALA A 138 15.00 -12.27 -13.64
CA ALA A 138 14.98 -12.14 -15.09
C ALA A 138 16.29 -11.57 -15.66
N VAL A 139 16.88 -10.56 -14.99
CA VAL A 139 18.11 -9.93 -15.47
C VAL A 139 19.36 -10.74 -15.10
N SER A 140 19.43 -11.28 -13.87
CA SER A 140 20.62 -12.00 -13.37
C SER A 140 20.81 -13.39 -13.99
N THR A 141 19.76 -14.00 -14.55
CA THR A 141 19.86 -15.28 -15.28
C THR A 141 20.39 -15.13 -16.71
N SER A 142 20.58 -13.90 -17.19
CA SER A 142 21.22 -13.63 -18.47
C SER A 142 22.68 -14.13 -18.47
N PRO A 143 23.15 -14.80 -19.54
CA PRO A 143 24.57 -15.13 -19.70
C PRO A 143 25.50 -13.90 -19.65
N SER A 144 24.97 -12.71 -19.93
CA SER A 144 25.69 -11.43 -19.91
C SER A 144 25.53 -10.66 -18.60
N TRP A 145 25.10 -11.31 -17.51
CA TRP A 145 24.88 -10.63 -16.23
C TRP A 145 26.12 -9.88 -15.73
N SER A 146 27.33 -10.40 -15.99
CA SER A 146 28.59 -9.77 -15.57
C SER A 146 28.83 -8.41 -16.22
N GLU A 147 28.32 -8.22 -17.43
CA GLU A 147 28.36 -6.98 -18.18
C GLU A 147 27.18 -6.10 -17.81
N ILE A 148 25.96 -6.65 -17.75
CA ILE A 148 24.73 -5.92 -17.42
C ILE A 148 24.83 -5.28 -16.03
N SER A 149 25.38 -5.99 -15.04
CA SER A 149 25.56 -5.49 -13.67
C SER A 149 26.42 -4.23 -13.59
N ARG A 150 27.29 -3.96 -14.59
CA ARG A 150 28.08 -2.72 -14.67
C ARG A 150 27.27 -1.51 -15.10
N PHE A 151 26.08 -1.73 -15.67
CA PHE A 151 25.12 -0.69 -16.07
C PHE A 151 23.99 -0.50 -15.06
N VAL A 152 23.97 -1.27 -13.97
CA VAL A 152 22.97 -1.10 -12.92
C VAL A 152 23.13 0.28 -12.29
N GLY A 153 22.06 1.06 -12.33
CA GLY A 153 21.96 2.40 -11.76
C GLY A 153 20.87 2.50 -10.70
N THR A 154 20.61 3.74 -10.25
CA THR A 154 19.65 4.05 -9.18
C THR A 154 18.24 3.55 -9.50
N GLU A 155 17.81 3.57 -10.75
CA GLU A 155 16.47 3.15 -11.16
C GLU A 155 16.27 1.63 -10.95
N PHE A 156 17.30 0.84 -11.27
CA PHE A 156 17.27 -0.60 -11.05
C PHE A 156 17.31 -0.94 -9.56
N ASP A 157 18.13 -0.24 -8.79
CA ASP A 157 18.19 -0.39 -7.33
C ASP A 157 16.84 -0.05 -6.67
N GLN A 158 16.19 1.05 -7.07
CA GLN A 158 14.86 1.42 -6.54
C GLN A 158 13.80 0.35 -6.77
N VAL A 159 13.78 -0.28 -7.96
CA VAL A 159 12.81 -1.34 -8.27
C VAL A 159 13.14 -2.65 -7.56
N THR A 160 14.42 -2.96 -7.39
CA THR A 160 14.88 -4.28 -6.92
C THR A 160 15.26 -4.31 -5.44
N SER A 161 15.36 -3.17 -4.77
CA SER A 161 15.73 -3.08 -3.35
C SER A 161 14.91 -4.00 -2.42
N PRO A 162 13.59 -4.24 -2.62
CA PRO A 162 12.85 -5.20 -1.80
C PRO A 162 13.38 -6.64 -1.86
N ALA A 163 14.07 -7.03 -2.94
CA ALA A 163 14.66 -8.37 -3.09
C ALA A 163 15.84 -8.63 -2.11
N SER A 164 16.32 -7.61 -1.40
CA SER A 164 17.32 -7.74 -0.34
C SER A 164 16.72 -8.22 1.00
N ALA A 165 15.40 -8.33 1.10
CA ALA A 165 14.74 -8.86 2.29
C ALA A 165 15.06 -10.36 2.51
N ASP A 166 14.90 -10.83 3.74
CA ASP A 166 15.05 -12.25 4.07
C ASP A 166 14.07 -13.10 3.22
N PRO A 167 14.56 -14.10 2.46
CA PRO A 167 13.72 -14.90 1.58
C PRO A 167 12.63 -15.69 2.32
N ALA A 168 12.93 -16.21 3.51
CA ALA A 168 11.97 -16.99 4.29
C ALA A 168 10.80 -16.11 4.76
N SER A 169 11.10 -14.89 5.23
CA SER A 169 10.10 -13.90 5.61
C SER A 169 9.25 -13.45 4.42
N SER A 170 9.87 -13.24 3.25
CA SER A 170 9.18 -12.84 2.03
C SER A 170 8.26 -13.95 1.50
N GLN A 171 8.75 -15.20 1.44
CA GLN A 171 7.96 -16.36 1.04
C GLN A 171 6.79 -16.57 1.99
N SER A 172 7.03 -16.45 3.28
CA SER A 172 6.00 -16.59 4.31
C SER A 172 4.90 -15.54 4.15
N ALA A 173 5.24 -14.25 4.04
CA ALA A 173 4.25 -13.19 3.85
C ALA A 173 3.44 -13.38 2.57
N ALA A 174 4.09 -13.77 1.46
CA ALA A 174 3.42 -14.03 0.19
C ALA A 174 2.46 -15.23 0.28
N ALA A 175 2.89 -16.34 0.91
CA ALA A 175 2.08 -17.55 1.03
C ALA A 175 0.82 -17.32 1.87
N THR A 176 0.95 -16.59 2.98
CA THR A 176 -0.15 -16.31 3.92
C THR A 176 -1.21 -15.35 3.34
N ASN A 177 -0.90 -14.64 2.25
CA ASN A 177 -1.80 -13.69 1.59
C ASN A 177 -1.88 -13.91 0.07
N SER A 178 -1.75 -15.17 -0.35
CA SER A 178 -1.54 -15.56 -1.75
C SER A 178 -2.72 -15.26 -2.66
N ASP A 179 -3.96 -15.41 -2.19
CA ASP A 179 -5.18 -15.12 -2.96
C ASP A 179 -5.26 -13.65 -3.39
N MET A 180 -4.99 -12.72 -2.47
CA MET A 180 -4.97 -11.27 -2.77
C MET A 180 -3.76 -10.89 -3.62
N LEU A 181 -2.62 -11.54 -3.39
CA LEU A 181 -1.41 -11.27 -4.15
C LEU A 181 -1.54 -11.75 -5.61
N VAL A 182 -2.18 -12.89 -5.86
CA VAL A 182 -2.46 -13.40 -7.22
C VAL A 182 -3.30 -12.40 -8.00
N HIS A 183 -4.35 -11.84 -7.39
CA HIS A 183 -5.16 -10.80 -8.04
C HIS A 183 -4.31 -9.62 -8.56
N TRP A 184 -3.39 -9.13 -7.73
CA TRP A 184 -2.51 -8.02 -8.11
C TRP A 184 -1.44 -8.40 -9.13
N ILE A 185 -0.95 -9.64 -9.10
CA ILE A 185 -0.05 -10.19 -10.12
C ILE A 185 -0.77 -10.23 -11.47
N ASP A 186 -2.02 -10.70 -11.51
CA ASP A 186 -2.81 -10.75 -12.74
C ASP A 186 -3.03 -9.35 -13.32
N GLN A 187 -3.37 -8.37 -12.48
CA GLN A 187 -3.48 -6.97 -12.90
C GLN A 187 -2.16 -6.45 -13.49
N LEU A 188 -1.01 -6.82 -12.93
CA LEU A 188 0.29 -6.41 -13.46
C LEU A 188 0.60 -7.09 -14.80
N ILE A 189 0.29 -8.39 -14.93
CA ILE A 189 0.47 -9.15 -16.17
C ILE A 189 -0.31 -8.49 -17.31
N GLU A 190 -1.58 -8.13 -17.09
CA GLU A 190 -2.37 -7.42 -18.10
C GLU A 190 -1.71 -6.12 -18.56
N ARG A 191 -1.16 -5.33 -17.63
CA ARG A 191 -0.47 -4.07 -17.97
C ARG A 191 0.84 -4.32 -18.72
N PHE A 192 1.60 -5.35 -18.36
CA PHE A 192 2.81 -5.73 -19.10
C PHE A 192 2.51 -6.26 -20.49
N GLN A 193 1.43 -7.02 -20.68
CA GLN A 193 1.00 -7.48 -21.99
C GLN A 193 0.64 -6.31 -22.90
N ALA A 194 -0.17 -5.37 -22.41
CA ALA A 194 -0.54 -4.17 -23.17
C ALA A 194 0.69 -3.32 -23.55
N LEU A 195 1.63 -3.12 -22.61
CA LEU A 195 2.89 -2.42 -22.89
C LEU A 195 3.75 -3.16 -23.92
N ARG A 196 3.86 -4.48 -23.79
CA ARG A 196 4.62 -5.31 -24.73
C ARG A 196 4.05 -5.22 -26.14
N GLU A 197 2.73 -5.33 -26.29
CA GLU A 197 2.05 -5.22 -27.58
C GLU A 197 2.27 -3.84 -28.21
N GLY A 198 2.06 -2.76 -27.45
CA GLY A 198 2.29 -1.39 -27.93
C GLY A 198 3.76 -1.07 -28.25
N LEU A 199 4.73 -1.78 -27.66
CA LEU A 199 6.15 -1.63 -28.00
C LEU A 199 6.55 -2.39 -29.28
N ILE A 200 5.85 -3.48 -29.60
CA ILE A 200 6.07 -4.27 -30.82
C ILE A 200 5.46 -3.58 -32.04
N ASP A 201 4.31 -2.93 -31.86
CA ASP A 201 3.63 -2.20 -32.91
C ASP A 201 4.42 -0.94 -33.31
N GLU A 202 4.87 -0.88 -34.58
CA GLU A 202 5.71 0.21 -35.07
C GLU A 202 4.98 1.55 -35.19
N GLU A 203 3.66 1.52 -35.40
CA GLU A 203 2.82 2.71 -35.47
C GLU A 203 2.51 3.23 -34.06
N GLU A 204 2.34 2.34 -33.08
CA GLU A 204 2.01 2.73 -31.71
C GLU A 204 3.20 3.11 -30.84
N ARG A 205 4.38 2.47 -30.99
CA ARG A 205 5.50 2.59 -30.03
C ARG A 205 6.04 4.01 -29.82
N PHE A 206 5.83 4.90 -30.80
CA PHE A 206 6.17 6.33 -30.73
C PHE A 206 4.94 7.25 -30.80
N SER A 207 3.73 6.70 -30.87
CA SER A 207 2.51 7.49 -30.94
C SER A 207 2.26 8.21 -29.61
N PRO A 208 2.05 9.54 -29.60
CA PRO A 208 1.71 10.30 -28.38
C PRO A 208 0.39 9.84 -27.73
N ASP A 209 -0.47 9.21 -28.52
CA ASP A 209 -1.76 8.68 -28.10
C ASP A 209 -1.78 7.14 -28.05
N GLY A 210 -0.63 6.49 -28.29
CA GLY A 210 -0.46 5.04 -28.21
C GLY A 210 -0.46 4.50 -26.77
N VAL A 211 -0.58 3.17 -26.64
CA VAL A 211 -0.69 2.50 -25.33
C VAL A 211 0.48 2.82 -24.40
N VAL A 212 1.71 2.84 -24.94
CA VAL A 212 2.95 3.11 -24.19
C VAL A 212 2.94 4.54 -23.61
N ALA A 213 2.69 5.55 -24.45
CA ALA A 213 2.64 6.95 -24.02
C ALA A 213 1.54 7.18 -22.98
N ASN A 214 0.34 6.61 -23.21
CA ASN A 214 -0.78 6.71 -22.28
C ASN A 214 -0.45 6.09 -20.92
N SER A 215 0.21 4.92 -20.91
CA SER A 215 0.64 4.25 -19.68
C SER A 215 1.61 5.13 -18.86
N PHE A 216 2.62 5.71 -19.51
CA PHE A 216 3.55 6.63 -18.84
C PHE A 216 2.88 7.89 -18.31
N VAL A 217 1.96 8.49 -19.08
CA VAL A 217 1.19 9.66 -18.61
C VAL A 217 0.36 9.30 -17.38
N GLN A 218 -0.38 8.19 -17.43
CA GLN A 218 -1.22 7.77 -16.31
C GLN A 218 -0.37 7.50 -15.06
N ALA A 219 0.74 6.78 -15.19
CA ALA A 219 1.65 6.51 -14.08
C ALA A 219 2.22 7.81 -13.49
N TRP A 220 2.65 8.76 -14.35
CA TRP A 220 3.17 10.06 -13.92
C TRP A 220 2.12 10.86 -13.14
N GLU A 221 0.89 10.94 -13.66
CA GLU A 221 -0.19 11.68 -13.01
C GLU A 221 -0.60 11.05 -11.67
N GLN A 222 -0.72 9.72 -11.59
CA GLN A 222 -1.02 9.05 -10.32
C GLN A 222 0.09 9.23 -9.29
N ARG A 223 1.35 9.17 -9.72
CA ARG A 223 2.50 9.43 -8.85
C ARG A 223 2.49 10.87 -8.31
N ALA A 224 2.26 11.86 -9.18
CA ALA A 224 2.15 13.25 -8.76
C ALA A 224 0.99 13.49 -7.78
N ARG A 225 -0.15 12.79 -7.94
CA ARG A 225 -1.28 12.84 -7.00
C ARG A 225 -0.94 12.22 -5.65
N LEU A 226 -0.21 11.10 -5.65
CA LEU A 226 0.26 10.45 -4.43
C LEU A 226 1.19 11.39 -3.64
N GLU A 227 2.16 12.01 -4.31
CA GLU A 227 3.11 12.95 -3.70
C GLU A 227 2.42 14.22 -3.19
N ALA A 228 1.36 14.68 -3.86
CA ALA A 228 0.55 15.80 -3.42
C ALA A 228 -0.46 15.45 -2.31
N GLY A 229 -0.56 14.17 -1.89
CA GLY A 229 -1.51 13.72 -0.86
C GLY A 229 -2.98 13.78 -1.29
N ILE A 230 -3.28 13.71 -2.58
CA ILE A 230 -4.64 13.83 -3.13
C ILE A 230 -5.11 12.60 -3.89
N ALA A 231 -4.52 11.43 -3.63
CA ALA A 231 -4.87 10.17 -4.29
C ALA A 231 -6.39 9.85 -4.25
N ASP A 232 -7.10 10.31 -3.21
CA ASP A 232 -8.53 10.11 -3.00
C ASP A 232 -9.45 11.09 -3.79
N ARG A 233 -8.88 12.14 -4.40
CA ARG A 233 -9.67 13.03 -5.25
C ARG A 233 -9.85 12.38 -6.61
N ARG A 234 -10.92 11.59 -6.77
CA ARG A 234 -11.45 11.23 -8.09
C ARG A 234 -11.46 12.51 -8.95
N PRO A 235 -10.95 12.47 -10.19
CA PRO A 235 -11.09 13.62 -11.08
C PRO A 235 -12.57 13.94 -11.13
N VAL A 236 -12.94 15.16 -10.72
CA VAL A 236 -14.29 15.67 -10.92
C VAL A 236 -14.49 15.67 -12.43
N THR A 237 -15.19 14.65 -12.94
CA THR A 237 -15.83 14.76 -14.25
C THR A 237 -16.76 15.97 -14.14
N ASP A 238 -16.68 16.86 -15.12
CA ASP A 238 -17.24 18.20 -15.12
C ASP A 238 -18.79 18.17 -15.29
N GLU A 239 -19.47 17.37 -14.48
CA GLU A 239 -20.93 17.25 -14.41
C GLU A 239 -21.40 17.41 -12.97
N ARG A 240 -21.03 18.52 -12.32
CA ARG A 240 -21.89 19.07 -11.28
C ARG A 240 -22.86 20.02 -11.96
N PHE A 241 -24.14 19.65 -11.97
CA PHE A 241 -25.22 20.64 -12.08
C PHE A 241 -24.96 21.70 -11.00
N THR A 242 -24.39 22.83 -11.41
CA THR A 242 -24.28 24.00 -10.55
C THR A 242 -25.69 24.52 -10.34
N ILE A 243 -26.27 24.23 -9.18
CA ILE A 243 -27.47 24.93 -8.72
C ILE A 243 -27.04 26.40 -8.56
N PRO A 244 -27.59 27.34 -9.36
CA PRO A 244 -27.19 28.74 -9.27
C PRO A 244 -27.47 29.26 -7.86
N THR A 245 -26.54 30.02 -7.32
CA THR A 245 -26.79 30.76 -6.09
C THR A 245 -27.93 31.76 -6.29
N ALA A 246 -28.64 32.16 -5.23
CA ALA A 246 -29.77 33.08 -5.32
C ALA A 246 -29.44 34.41 -6.04
N GLY A 247 -28.18 34.85 -5.98
CA GLY A 247 -27.68 36.01 -6.73
C GLY A 247 -27.51 35.75 -8.24
N GLU A 248 -27.04 34.56 -8.63
CA GLU A 248 -26.90 34.15 -10.03
C GLU A 248 -28.25 33.90 -10.70
N GLY A 249 -29.23 33.37 -9.95
CA GLY A 249 -30.61 33.19 -10.40
C GLY A 249 -31.30 34.52 -10.73
N MET A 250 -31.11 35.55 -9.90
CA MET A 250 -31.64 36.89 -10.17
C MET A 250 -30.94 37.57 -11.36
N MET A 251 -29.61 37.48 -11.48
CA MET A 251 -28.90 38.05 -12.63
C MET A 251 -29.29 37.38 -13.96
N GLY A 252 -29.53 36.06 -13.94
CA GLY A 252 -29.99 35.31 -15.12
C GLY A 252 -31.38 35.73 -15.61
N MET A 253 -32.27 36.17 -14.70
CA MET A 253 -33.59 36.71 -15.05
C MET A 253 -33.53 38.12 -15.64
N PHE A 254 -32.56 38.95 -15.24
CA PHE A 254 -32.48 40.36 -15.66
C PHE A 254 -31.65 40.62 -16.92
N PHE A 255 -30.57 39.85 -17.16
CA PHE A 255 -29.59 40.17 -18.22
C PHE A 255 -29.35 39.05 -19.24
N GLY A 256 -30.08 37.94 -19.13
CA GLY A 256 -29.86 36.76 -19.96
C GLY A 256 -28.55 36.04 -19.61
N SER A 257 -28.57 34.71 -19.73
CA SER A 257 -27.48 33.83 -19.28
C SER A 257 -26.12 34.09 -19.92
N ARG A 258 -26.06 34.80 -21.06
CA ARG A 258 -24.83 35.12 -21.78
C ARG A 258 -24.06 36.28 -21.17
N VAL A 259 -24.72 37.29 -20.59
CA VAL A 259 -24.04 38.48 -20.04
C VAL A 259 -23.46 38.19 -18.66
N ALA A 260 -24.15 37.41 -17.82
CA ALA A 260 -23.66 36.99 -16.50
C ALA A 260 -22.34 36.21 -16.59
N ARG A 261 -22.16 35.39 -17.64
CA ARG A 261 -20.94 34.59 -17.86
C ARG A 261 -19.76 35.43 -18.37
N ALA A 262 -20.01 36.59 -18.99
CA ALA A 262 -18.98 37.48 -19.51
C ALA A 262 -18.40 38.43 -18.45
N MET A 263 -19.16 38.71 -17.37
CA MET A 263 -18.75 39.62 -16.29
C MET A 263 -18.18 38.90 -15.05
N GLY A 264 -18.32 37.57 -14.96
CA GLY A 264 -17.59 36.75 -14.00
C GLY A 264 -16.12 36.64 -14.38
N GLY A 265 -15.30 37.52 -13.80
CA GLY A 265 -13.87 37.69 -14.11
C GLY A 265 -13.10 36.39 -14.36
N GLY A 266 -12.24 36.44 -15.37
CA GLY A 266 -11.29 35.39 -15.70
C GLY A 266 -10.42 35.04 -14.50
N LYS A 267 -10.78 33.98 -13.78
CA LYS A 267 -9.81 33.23 -12.99
C LYS A 267 -8.90 32.55 -14.01
N GLU A 268 -7.63 32.96 -14.07
CA GLU A 268 -6.59 32.13 -14.65
C GLU A 268 -6.78 30.72 -14.11
N LYS A 269 -7.05 29.75 -14.99
CA LYS A 269 -7.06 28.34 -14.62
C LYS A 269 -5.65 28.00 -14.15
N LYS A 270 -5.42 28.02 -12.83
CA LYS A 270 -4.18 27.53 -12.22
C LYS A 270 -3.91 26.15 -12.82
N LYS A 271 -2.76 26.00 -13.49
CA LYS A 271 -2.37 24.76 -14.15
C LYS A 271 -2.36 23.65 -13.09
N ASP A 272 -3.15 22.60 -13.29
CA ASP A 272 -3.19 21.46 -12.40
C ASP A 272 -1.83 20.77 -12.45
N ALA A 273 -1.05 20.88 -11.37
CA ALA A 273 0.30 20.34 -11.27
C ALA A 273 0.33 18.80 -11.33
N THR A 274 -0.84 18.15 -11.19
CA THR A 274 -0.97 16.69 -11.25
C THR A 274 -1.39 16.17 -12.62
N LYS A 275 -1.50 17.06 -13.64
CA LYS A 275 -1.78 16.69 -15.02
C LYS A 275 -0.56 16.86 -15.91
N TYR A 276 -0.30 15.86 -16.72
CA TYR A 276 0.82 15.88 -17.66
C TYR A 276 0.50 16.78 -18.87
N ASP A 277 1.45 17.60 -19.29
CA ASP A 277 1.30 18.44 -20.49
C ASP A 277 1.60 17.61 -21.75
N ARG A 278 0.57 16.94 -22.30
CA ARG A 278 0.68 16.07 -23.50
C ARG A 278 1.27 16.75 -24.74
N ARG A 279 1.30 18.09 -24.81
CA ARG A 279 1.98 18.80 -25.90
C ARG A 279 3.49 18.55 -25.92
N ARG A 280 4.08 18.08 -24.81
CA ARG A 280 5.48 17.68 -24.73
C ARG A 280 5.80 16.37 -25.46
N MET A 281 4.78 15.63 -25.88
CA MET A 281 4.92 14.37 -26.61
C MET A 281 4.79 14.54 -28.13
N ARG A 282 4.43 15.73 -28.61
CA ARG A 282 4.24 16.04 -30.03
C ARG A 282 5.46 16.68 -30.66
#